data_AF-A0A177N8S6-F1
#
_entry.id   AF-A0A177N8S6-F1
#
_cell.length_a   1.000
_cell.length_b   1.000
_cell.length_c   1.000
_cell.angle_alpha   90.00
_cell.angle_beta   90.00
_cell.angle_gamma   90.00
#
_symmetry.space_group_name_H-M   'P 1'
#
loop_
_entity.id
_entity.type
_entity.pdbx_description
1 polymer ?
#
loop_
_entity_poly.entity_id
_entity_poly.type
_entity_poly.pdbx_seq_one_letter_code
_entity_poly.pdbx_strand_id
1 'polypeptide(L)'
;MNFNDTGTLIDWPLEDTDVIAPLQNKQDGGSRGGVYLCIPNFEALPPPFAIKHGEYRITPCDNTLPHRKTLAGTAETDWGKVEVITDWTEHAGLGGKVLTVSCRIRALSDIAWIRPGFHPYFSVSPGSVIDIGAEHIDIAEMPHDQLQVHHAASLAEPATIRTADYTVAMTCGLSPLREGLCLAYGVWSDKSTEYVCIEPIIGCRFGADGLPAPFSLSEGEEFAMTFTIHAERLGFLK
;
A
#
# COMPACT_ATOMS: atom_id res chain seq x y z
N MET A 1 9.22 14.92 4.16
CA MET A 1 9.13 13.55 3.64
C MET A 1 10.45 13.21 2.95
N ASN A 2 11.00 12.02 3.21
CA ASN A 2 12.26 11.55 2.64
C ASN A 2 12.02 10.28 1.83
N PHE A 3 12.62 10.18 0.65
CA PHE A 3 12.48 9.03 -0.23
C PHE A 3 13.84 8.40 -0.54
N ASN A 4 13.87 7.08 -0.75
CA ASN A 4 15.03 6.42 -1.35
C ASN A 4 15.07 6.63 -2.88
N ASP A 5 16.08 6.08 -3.54
CA ASP A 5 16.29 6.15 -4.99
C ASP A 5 15.22 5.43 -5.83
N THR A 6 14.36 4.63 -5.21
CA THR A 6 13.19 4.01 -5.85
C THR A 6 11.88 4.69 -5.45
N GLY A 7 11.91 5.86 -4.80
CA GLY A 7 10.70 6.60 -4.43
C GLY A 7 9.86 5.94 -3.35
N THR A 8 10.46 5.05 -2.55
CA THR A 8 9.90 4.51 -1.30
C THR A 8 10.01 5.57 -0.21
N LEU A 9 8.91 5.88 0.48
CA LEU A 9 8.95 6.77 1.64
C LEU A 9 9.73 6.06 2.76
N ILE A 10 10.76 6.71 3.30
CA ILE A 10 11.66 6.12 4.30
C ILE A 10 10.98 6.05 5.67
N ASP A 11 10.37 7.15 6.09
CA ASP A 11 9.74 7.31 7.38
C ASP A 11 8.60 8.34 7.32
N TRP A 12 7.71 8.29 8.32
CA TRP A 12 6.69 9.31 8.51
C TRP A 12 6.37 9.47 10.00
N PRO A 13 7.02 10.43 10.68
CA PRO A 13 6.77 10.67 12.09
C PRO A 13 5.58 11.62 12.32
N LEU A 14 4.90 11.39 13.44
CA LEU A 14 4.01 12.33 14.12
C LEU A 14 4.74 12.84 15.36
N GLU A 15 5.35 14.02 15.23
CA GLU A 15 6.24 14.61 16.24
C GLU A 15 7.42 13.70 16.60
N ASP A 16 7.39 13.08 17.79
CA ASP A 16 8.41 12.20 18.34
C ASP A 16 8.09 10.70 18.19
N THR A 17 6.97 10.36 17.53
CA THR A 17 6.52 8.98 17.33
C THR A 17 6.49 8.64 15.84
N ASP A 18 7.14 7.55 15.44
CA ASP A 18 7.07 7.04 14.08
C ASP A 18 5.70 6.40 13.82
N VAL A 19 4.89 6.99 12.93
CA VAL A 19 3.62 6.36 12.50
C VAL A 19 3.91 5.28 11.45
N ILE A 20 4.80 5.59 10.51
CA ILE A 20 5.38 4.60 9.60
C ILE A 20 6.72 4.16 10.16
N ALA A 21 6.88 2.85 10.36
CA ALA A 21 8.12 2.23 10.80
C ALA A 21 9.25 2.56 9.80
N PRO A 22 10.40 3.10 10.24
CA PRO A 22 11.45 3.52 9.33
C PRO A 22 11.98 2.38 8.45
N LEU A 23 12.34 2.69 7.21
CA LEU A 23 12.95 1.75 6.27
C LEU A 23 14.31 1.26 6.79
N GLN A 24 14.44 -0.04 6.98
CA GLN A 24 15.66 -0.72 7.42
C GLN A 24 16.05 -1.81 6.42
N ASN A 25 17.32 -1.80 6.01
CA ASN A 25 17.89 -2.88 5.20
C ASN A 25 18.19 -4.09 6.09
N LYS A 26 17.79 -5.28 5.64
CA LYS A 26 18.13 -6.53 6.34
C LYS A 26 19.53 -6.98 5.94
N GLN A 27 20.22 -7.65 6.86
CA GLN A 27 21.59 -8.16 6.63
C GLN A 27 21.66 -9.24 5.54
N ASP A 28 20.57 -10.00 5.37
CA ASP A 28 20.40 -11.07 4.38
C ASP A 28 19.87 -10.57 3.02
N GLY A 29 19.68 -9.26 2.89
CA GLY A 29 19.12 -8.62 1.70
C GLY A 29 17.64 -8.30 1.83
N GLY A 30 17.20 -7.28 1.08
CA GLY A 30 15.85 -6.73 1.18
C GLY A 30 15.71 -5.70 2.29
N SER A 31 14.49 -5.17 2.43
CA SER A 31 14.15 -4.11 3.38
C SER A 31 12.80 -4.35 4.06
N ARG A 32 12.62 -3.74 5.22
CA ARG A 32 11.36 -3.63 5.98
C ARG A 32 11.16 -2.18 6.38
N GLY A 33 9.91 -1.77 6.60
CA GLY A 33 9.58 -0.39 6.91
C GLY A 33 9.35 0.47 5.66
N GLY A 34 9.01 1.73 5.90
CA GLY A 34 8.69 2.70 4.88
C GLY A 34 7.32 2.47 4.23
N VAL A 35 7.15 3.06 3.05
CA VAL A 35 5.93 2.90 2.24
C VAL A 35 6.29 2.85 0.76
N TYR A 36 5.81 1.83 0.05
CA TYR A 36 5.92 1.72 -1.41
C TYR A 36 4.61 1.25 -2.06
N LEU A 37 4.53 1.43 -3.38
CA LEU A 37 3.46 0.89 -4.22
C LEU A 37 3.87 -0.47 -4.79
N CYS A 38 2.91 -1.38 -4.88
CA CYS A 38 3.05 -2.68 -5.53
C CYS A 38 2.43 -2.59 -6.93
N ILE A 39 3.25 -2.34 -7.96
CA ILE A 39 2.78 -2.16 -9.35
C ILE A 39 3.75 -2.93 -10.27
N PRO A 40 3.23 -3.72 -11.23
CA PRO A 40 1.81 -3.86 -11.61
C PRO A 40 1.01 -4.74 -10.66
N ASN A 41 1.66 -5.46 -9.74
CA ASN A 41 1.01 -6.54 -9.00
C ASN A 41 1.46 -6.63 -7.54
N PHE A 42 0.51 -7.03 -6.69
CA PHE A 42 0.69 -7.22 -5.26
C PHE A 42 1.43 -8.51 -4.87
N GLU A 43 0.87 -9.68 -5.17
CA GLU A 43 1.39 -10.99 -4.71
C GLU A 43 1.86 -11.86 -5.88
N ALA A 44 2.88 -12.71 -5.69
CA ALA A 44 3.33 -13.63 -6.73
C ALA A 44 2.20 -14.58 -7.16
N LEU A 45 1.85 -14.53 -8.43
CA LEU A 45 0.90 -15.43 -9.09
C LEU A 45 1.60 -16.17 -10.23
N PRO A 46 0.97 -17.21 -10.81
CA PRO A 46 1.36 -17.67 -12.13
C PRO A 46 1.47 -16.51 -13.14
N PRO A 47 2.25 -16.65 -14.22
CA PRO A 47 2.35 -15.64 -15.27
C PRO A 47 0.96 -15.08 -15.64
N PRO A 48 0.81 -13.75 -15.75
CA PRO A 48 1.88 -12.77 -16.00
C PRO A 48 2.53 -12.13 -14.75
N PHE A 49 2.18 -12.56 -13.54
CA PHE A 49 2.51 -11.85 -12.28
C PHE A 49 3.47 -12.61 -11.35
N ALA A 50 4.56 -13.12 -11.91
CA ALA A 50 5.53 -13.94 -11.17
C ALA A 50 6.37 -13.17 -10.14
N ILE A 51 6.46 -11.83 -10.25
CA ILE A 51 7.25 -10.99 -9.34
C ILE A 51 6.35 -10.45 -8.23
N LYS A 52 6.61 -10.88 -6.99
CA LYS A 52 5.94 -10.34 -5.80
C LYS A 52 6.19 -8.83 -5.67
N HIS A 53 5.13 -8.07 -5.43
CA HIS A 53 5.12 -6.60 -5.32
C HIS A 53 5.54 -5.82 -6.58
N GLY A 54 5.77 -6.51 -7.71
CA GLY A 54 6.06 -5.89 -9.00
C GLY A 54 7.36 -5.08 -9.05
N GLU A 55 7.54 -4.42 -10.18
CA GLU A 55 8.78 -3.74 -10.57
C GLU A 55 8.86 -2.31 -10.04
N TYR A 56 7.74 -1.69 -9.63
CA TYR A 56 7.74 -0.28 -9.20
C TYR A 56 8.72 -0.03 -8.05
N ARG A 57 8.71 -0.87 -7.02
CA ARG A 57 9.51 -0.66 -5.80
C ARG A 57 11.01 -0.84 -5.99
N ILE A 58 11.43 -1.49 -7.08
CA ILE A 58 12.83 -1.75 -7.42
C ILE A 58 13.33 -0.88 -8.58
N THR A 59 12.43 -0.20 -9.29
CA THR A 59 12.80 0.69 -10.41
C THR A 59 13.21 2.06 -9.86
N PRO A 60 14.41 2.57 -10.18
CA PRO A 60 14.85 3.89 -9.74
C PRO A 60 13.95 5.02 -10.27
N CYS A 61 13.89 6.13 -9.55
CA CYS A 61 13.30 7.39 -10.03
C CYS A 61 14.10 8.60 -9.55
N ASP A 62 13.81 9.74 -10.15
CA ASP A 62 14.30 11.02 -9.62
C ASP A 62 13.74 11.24 -8.20
N ASN A 63 14.56 11.82 -7.33
CA ASN A 63 14.16 12.14 -5.95
C ASN A 63 13.23 13.37 -5.85
N THR A 64 12.72 13.86 -6.99
CA THR A 64 11.80 15.00 -7.07
C THR A 64 10.40 14.53 -7.39
N LEU A 65 9.43 14.98 -6.60
CA LEU A 65 8.03 14.75 -6.86
C LEU A 65 7.52 15.61 -8.04
N PRO A 66 6.57 15.09 -8.84
CA PRO A 66 6.06 13.72 -8.81
C PRO A 66 7.07 12.72 -9.38
N HIS A 67 7.15 11.53 -8.80
CA HIS A 67 7.95 10.43 -9.35
C HIS A 67 7.29 9.91 -10.63
N ARG A 68 8.06 9.75 -11.70
CA ARG A 68 7.58 9.20 -12.98
C ARG A 68 8.41 7.98 -13.37
N LYS A 69 7.76 6.85 -13.58
CA LYS A 69 8.40 5.58 -13.97
C LYS A 69 7.70 4.97 -15.17
N THR A 70 8.47 4.38 -16.07
CA THR A 70 7.95 3.47 -17.10
C THR A 70 8.29 2.05 -16.68
N LEU A 71 7.27 1.22 -16.51
CA LEU A 71 7.40 -0.18 -16.12
C LEU A 71 6.97 -1.06 -17.30
N ALA A 72 7.64 -2.19 -17.51
CA ALA A 72 7.31 -3.14 -18.56
C ALA A 72 7.54 -4.56 -18.09
N GLY A 73 6.63 -5.47 -18.44
CA GLY A 73 6.86 -6.91 -18.32
C GLY A 73 7.99 -7.36 -19.23
N THR A 74 8.69 -8.42 -18.81
CA THR A 74 9.67 -9.12 -19.65
C THR A 74 8.95 -10.12 -20.55
N ALA A 75 9.67 -10.85 -21.40
CA ALA A 75 9.07 -11.92 -22.20
C ALA A 75 8.43 -13.04 -21.36
N GLU A 76 8.91 -13.23 -20.12
CA GLU A 76 8.43 -14.27 -19.19
C GLU A 76 7.22 -13.83 -18.37
N THR A 77 7.08 -12.52 -18.12
CA THR A 77 5.95 -11.97 -17.35
C THR A 77 4.89 -11.36 -18.24
N ASP A 78 5.20 -10.71 -19.35
CA ASP A 78 4.27 -10.19 -20.38
C ASP A 78 2.93 -9.61 -19.87
N TRP A 79 2.96 -8.88 -18.75
CA TRP A 79 1.78 -8.17 -18.25
C TRP A 79 1.52 -6.86 -19.03
N GLY A 80 2.38 -6.47 -19.96
CA GLY A 80 2.29 -5.25 -20.75
C GLY A 80 3.26 -4.15 -20.29
N LYS A 81 2.94 -2.89 -20.60
CA LYS A 81 3.76 -1.71 -20.32
C LYS A 81 2.91 -0.57 -19.78
N VAL A 82 3.35 0.09 -18.71
CA VAL A 82 2.65 1.22 -18.11
C VAL A 82 3.59 2.39 -17.79
N GLU A 83 3.03 3.60 -17.83
CA GLU A 83 3.58 4.75 -17.13
C GLU A 83 2.92 4.85 -15.75
N VAL A 84 3.72 5.06 -14.72
CA VAL A 84 3.26 5.33 -13.36
C VAL A 84 3.74 6.70 -12.94
N ILE A 85 2.81 7.55 -12.50
CA ILE A 85 3.11 8.84 -11.88
C ILE A 85 2.63 8.80 -10.43
N THR A 86 3.52 9.09 -9.49
CA THR A 86 3.20 9.09 -8.06
C THR A 86 3.55 10.43 -7.44
N ASP A 87 2.62 11.02 -6.70
CA ASP A 87 2.80 12.26 -5.97
C ASP A 87 2.43 12.09 -4.49
N TRP A 88 3.11 12.84 -3.63
CA TRP A 88 2.98 12.72 -2.18
C TRP A 88 2.79 14.09 -1.57
N THR A 89 1.79 14.24 -0.73
CA THR A 89 1.53 15.49 0.00
C THR A 89 1.32 15.21 1.47
N GLU A 90 1.84 16.11 2.30
CA GLU A 90 1.65 16.10 3.74
C GLU A 90 1.01 17.43 4.14
N HIS A 91 0.00 17.39 5.01
CA HIS A 91 -0.57 18.58 5.62
C HIS A 91 -0.97 18.34 7.07
N ALA A 92 -1.15 19.42 7.82
CA ALA A 92 -1.66 19.35 9.18
C ALA A 92 -3.12 18.88 9.17
N GLY A 93 -3.43 17.90 10.02
CA GLY A 93 -4.79 17.46 10.33
C GLY A 93 -5.29 18.06 11.64
N LEU A 94 -6.55 17.83 11.98
CA LEU A 94 -7.08 18.21 13.29
C LEU A 94 -6.47 17.29 14.36
N GLY A 95 -5.54 17.81 15.16
CA GLY A 95 -4.86 17.02 16.21
C GLY A 95 -3.85 16.01 15.67
N GLY A 96 -3.39 16.18 14.43
CA GLY A 96 -2.60 15.16 13.74
C GLY A 96 -1.97 15.61 12.42
N LYS A 97 -1.63 14.64 11.58
CA LYS A 97 -1.08 14.85 10.23
C LYS A 97 -1.80 13.97 9.22
N VAL A 98 -1.89 14.44 7.98
CA VAL A 98 -2.46 13.70 6.86
C VAL A 98 -1.38 13.50 5.81
N LEU A 99 -1.19 12.25 5.39
CA LEU A 99 -0.39 11.87 4.23
C LEU A 99 -1.34 11.45 3.11
N THR A 100 -1.18 12.06 1.93
CA THR A 100 -1.92 11.66 0.73
C THR A 100 -0.94 11.23 -0.36
N VAL A 101 -1.16 10.03 -0.88
CA VAL A 101 -0.36 9.40 -1.94
C VAL A 101 -1.25 9.24 -3.16
N SER A 102 -0.96 10.00 -4.21
CA SER A 102 -1.67 9.94 -5.48
C SER A 102 -0.87 9.07 -6.43
N CYS A 103 -1.49 8.09 -7.08
CA CYS A 103 -0.86 7.26 -8.09
C CYS A 103 -1.73 7.21 -9.33
N ARG A 104 -1.14 7.44 -10.50
CA ARG A 104 -1.80 7.31 -11.80
C ARG A 104 -1.02 6.32 -12.66
N ILE A 105 -1.72 5.28 -13.10
CA ILE A 105 -1.21 4.22 -13.97
C ILE A 105 -1.84 4.40 -15.34
N ARG A 106 -1.04 4.54 -16.39
CA ARG A 106 -1.48 4.66 -17.78
C ARG A 106 -0.89 3.51 -18.60
N ALA A 107 -1.70 2.78 -19.34
CA ALA A 107 -1.20 1.76 -20.25
C ALA A 107 -0.49 2.38 -21.47
N LEU A 108 0.67 1.83 -21.82
CA LEU A 108 1.49 2.20 -22.97
C LEU A 108 1.58 1.07 -24.02
N SER A 109 0.93 -0.06 -23.76
CA SER A 109 0.78 -1.20 -24.67
C SER A 109 -0.70 -1.48 -24.90
N ASP A 110 -1.02 -2.25 -25.95
CA ASP A 110 -2.39 -2.65 -26.31
C ASP A 110 -3.19 -3.16 -25.11
N ILE A 111 -2.55 -3.98 -24.28
CA ILE A 111 -3.08 -4.47 -23.01
C ILE A 111 -1.99 -4.31 -21.94
N ALA A 112 -2.39 -3.81 -20.77
CA ALA A 112 -1.59 -3.86 -19.55
C ALA A 112 -2.43 -4.43 -18.40
N TRP A 113 -2.04 -5.59 -17.87
CA TRP A 113 -2.67 -6.20 -16.71
C TRP A 113 -2.10 -5.60 -15.42
N ILE A 114 -2.98 -5.23 -14.49
CA ILE A 114 -2.61 -4.71 -13.17
C ILE A 114 -3.47 -5.31 -12.05
N ARG A 115 -2.85 -5.45 -10.88
CA ARG A 115 -3.44 -5.68 -9.56
C ARG A 115 -2.66 -4.83 -8.56
N PRO A 116 -2.85 -3.51 -8.60
CA PRO A 116 -2.02 -2.62 -7.82
C PRO A 116 -2.31 -2.76 -6.32
N GLY A 117 -1.29 -2.45 -5.50
CA GLY A 117 -1.44 -2.33 -4.06
C GLY A 117 -0.55 -1.24 -3.47
N PHE A 118 -0.72 -1.00 -2.18
CA PHE A 118 0.05 -0.04 -1.40
C PHE A 118 0.49 -0.71 -0.10
N HIS A 119 1.75 -0.50 0.29
CA HIS A 119 2.39 -1.33 1.31
C HIS A 119 3.01 -0.47 2.43
N PRO A 120 2.19 0.16 3.28
CA PRO A 120 2.66 0.90 4.43
C PRO A 120 3.02 -0.03 5.59
N TYR A 121 4.13 0.26 6.25
CA TYR A 121 4.54 -0.41 7.49
C TYR A 121 4.20 0.52 8.67
N PHE A 122 3.10 0.26 9.37
CA PHE A 122 2.72 1.07 10.53
C PHE A 122 3.46 0.59 11.78
N SER A 123 4.05 1.51 12.54
CA SER A 123 4.66 1.16 13.84
C SER A 123 3.58 0.73 14.83
N VAL A 124 3.85 -0.23 15.70
CA VAL A 124 2.87 -0.69 16.68
C VAL A 124 3.50 -0.79 18.07
N SER A 125 2.65 -0.73 19.09
CA SER A 125 3.00 -0.95 20.49
C SER A 125 2.14 -2.05 21.11
N PRO A 126 2.51 -2.63 22.27
CA PRO A 126 1.70 -3.67 22.92
C PRO A 126 0.24 -3.23 23.11
N GLY A 127 -0.71 -4.10 22.76
CA GLY A 127 -2.14 -3.80 22.80
C GLY A 127 -2.66 -3.00 21.60
N SER A 128 -1.85 -2.82 20.54
CA SER A 128 -2.33 -2.24 19.29
C SER A 128 -3.32 -3.17 18.60
N VAL A 129 -4.31 -2.58 17.95
CA VAL A 129 -5.39 -3.29 17.26
C VAL A 129 -5.68 -2.68 15.89
N ILE A 130 -6.22 -3.50 15.00
CA ILE A 130 -6.67 -3.10 13.66
C ILE A 130 -8.18 -3.30 13.59
N ASP A 131 -8.89 -2.33 13.01
CA ASP A 131 -10.29 -2.49 12.63
C ASP A 131 -10.45 -2.30 11.12
N ILE A 132 -11.15 -3.24 10.46
CA ILE A 132 -11.52 -3.19 9.05
C ILE A 132 -13.01 -3.56 8.96
N GLY A 133 -13.86 -2.57 8.73
CA GLY A 133 -15.31 -2.77 8.77
C GLY A 133 -15.78 -3.28 10.13
N ALA A 134 -16.34 -4.50 10.16
CA ALA A 134 -16.79 -5.16 11.39
C ALA A 134 -15.73 -6.07 12.04
N GLU A 135 -14.57 -6.24 11.39
CA GLU A 135 -13.50 -7.11 11.86
C GLU A 135 -12.58 -6.36 12.81
N HIS A 136 -12.19 -7.05 13.89
CA HIS A 136 -11.30 -6.56 14.94
C HIS A 136 -10.13 -7.54 15.08
N ILE A 137 -8.91 -7.06 14.91
CA ILE A 137 -7.69 -7.88 14.88
C ILE A 137 -6.77 -7.39 15.99
N ASP A 138 -6.47 -8.27 16.94
CA ASP A 138 -5.39 -8.05 17.90
C ASP A 138 -4.05 -8.38 17.23
N ILE A 139 -3.18 -7.37 17.09
CA ILE A 139 -1.89 -7.52 16.41
C ILE A 139 -0.99 -8.53 17.15
N ALA A 140 -1.15 -8.67 18.48
CA ALA A 140 -0.37 -9.62 19.26
C ALA A 140 -0.75 -11.08 18.98
N GLU A 141 -1.95 -11.34 18.46
CA GLU A 141 -2.46 -12.68 18.15
C GLU A 141 -2.27 -13.06 16.68
N MET A 142 -1.76 -12.15 15.85
CA MET A 142 -1.52 -12.41 14.43
C MET A 142 -0.50 -13.54 14.21
N PRO A 143 -0.73 -14.42 13.23
CA PRO A 143 0.26 -15.41 12.83
C PRO A 143 1.51 -14.73 12.28
N HIS A 144 2.67 -15.15 12.77
CA HIS A 144 3.95 -14.64 12.30
C HIS A 144 4.17 -14.96 10.81
N ASP A 145 4.53 -13.94 10.04
CA ASP A 145 4.90 -14.02 8.63
C ASP A 145 3.84 -14.70 7.74
N GLN A 146 2.56 -14.45 8.03
CA GLN A 146 1.44 -14.95 7.24
C GLN A 146 0.50 -13.82 6.86
N LEU A 147 0.20 -13.70 5.57
CA LEU A 147 -0.74 -12.71 5.05
C LEU A 147 -2.16 -13.12 5.42
N GLN A 148 -2.85 -12.27 6.14
CA GLN A 148 -4.30 -12.38 6.37
C GLN A 148 -5.03 -11.47 5.39
N VAL A 149 -6.08 -11.97 4.75
CA VAL A 149 -6.83 -11.22 3.73
C VAL A 149 -8.20 -10.87 4.28
N HIS A 150 -8.51 -9.58 4.29
CA HIS A 150 -9.75 -9.02 4.81
C HIS A 150 -10.49 -8.29 3.69
N HIS A 151 -11.70 -8.73 3.34
CA HIS A 151 -12.47 -8.17 2.23
C HIS A 151 -13.17 -6.90 2.66
N ALA A 152 -12.95 -5.81 1.93
CA ALA A 152 -13.63 -4.56 2.23
C ALA A 152 -15.10 -4.65 1.81
N ALA A 153 -16.02 -4.23 2.69
CA ALA A 153 -17.46 -4.16 2.38
C ALA A 153 -17.78 -3.11 1.31
N SER A 154 -16.90 -2.12 1.14
CA SER A 154 -16.99 -1.12 0.07
C SER A 154 -15.61 -0.61 -0.34
N LEU A 155 -15.52 0.02 -1.52
CA LEU A 155 -14.27 0.64 -2.01
C LEU A 155 -13.78 1.83 -1.16
N ALA A 156 -14.63 2.35 -0.28
CA ALA A 156 -14.32 3.49 0.59
C ALA A 156 -14.21 3.08 2.07
N GLU A 157 -14.32 1.79 2.38
CA GLU A 157 -14.19 1.32 3.76
C GLU A 157 -12.77 1.59 4.26
N PRO A 158 -12.60 2.28 5.41
CA PRO A 158 -11.28 2.55 5.95
C PRO A 158 -10.72 1.30 6.66
N ALA A 159 -9.40 1.23 6.71
CA ALA A 159 -8.70 0.42 7.70
C ALA A 159 -8.15 1.35 8.79
N THR A 160 -8.32 1.00 10.06
CA THR A 160 -7.85 1.81 11.18
C THR A 160 -6.90 1.04 12.07
N ILE A 161 -5.87 1.73 12.58
CA ILE A 161 -4.97 1.21 13.61
C ILE A 161 -5.15 2.06 14.85
N ARG A 162 -5.22 1.41 16.02
CA ARG A 162 -5.20 2.09 17.31
C ARG A 162 -4.01 1.55 18.10
N THR A 163 -3.09 2.43 18.48
CA THR A 163 -1.94 2.13 19.34
C THR A 163 -2.12 2.81 20.69
N ALA A 164 -1.14 2.67 21.60
CA ALA A 164 -1.13 3.42 22.84
C ALA A 164 -0.93 4.94 22.64
N ASP A 165 -0.29 5.35 21.53
CA ASP A 165 0.20 6.71 21.33
C ASP A 165 -0.61 7.49 20.29
N TYR A 166 -1.20 6.78 19.32
CA TYR A 166 -1.90 7.40 18.20
C TYR A 166 -2.97 6.49 17.60
N THR A 167 -3.80 7.07 16.75
CA THR A 167 -4.71 6.34 15.85
C THR A 167 -4.41 6.70 14.41
N VAL A 168 -4.59 5.74 13.52
CA VAL A 168 -4.51 5.93 12.08
C VAL A 168 -5.82 5.51 11.44
N ALA A 169 -6.29 6.27 10.46
CA ALA A 169 -7.31 5.85 9.51
C ALA A 169 -6.76 5.97 8.09
N MET A 170 -6.84 4.88 7.32
CA MET A 170 -6.42 4.85 5.93
C MET A 170 -7.61 4.57 5.01
N THR A 171 -7.76 5.41 3.98
CA THR A 171 -8.81 5.29 2.96
C THR A 171 -8.23 5.22 1.55
N CYS A 172 -8.99 4.64 0.63
CA CYS A 172 -8.65 4.53 -0.78
C CYS A 172 -9.68 5.27 -1.66
N GLY A 173 -9.21 6.21 -2.47
CA GLY A 173 -9.96 6.81 -3.58
C GLY A 173 -9.57 6.17 -4.90
N LEU A 174 -10.53 5.74 -5.72
CA LEU A 174 -10.28 5.01 -6.97
C LEU A 174 -11.01 5.69 -8.14
N SER A 175 -10.35 5.79 -9.30
CA SER A 175 -10.95 6.38 -10.51
C SER A 175 -10.32 5.84 -11.80
N PRO A 176 -11.09 5.60 -12.87
CA PRO A 176 -12.54 5.55 -12.88
C PRO A 176 -13.06 4.36 -12.07
N LEU A 177 -14.27 4.48 -11.52
CA LEU A 177 -14.97 3.32 -10.98
C LEU A 177 -15.38 2.40 -12.13
N ARG A 178 -15.12 1.10 -11.95
CA ARG A 178 -15.42 0.05 -12.93
C ARG A 178 -16.36 -0.96 -12.31
N GLU A 179 -17.17 -1.61 -13.15
CA GLU A 179 -17.98 -2.73 -12.70
C GLU A 179 -17.09 -3.86 -12.14
N GLY A 180 -17.48 -4.39 -10.99
CA GLY A 180 -16.76 -5.48 -10.34
C GLY A 180 -15.45 -5.09 -9.66
N LEU A 181 -15.07 -3.80 -9.63
CA LEU A 181 -13.93 -3.33 -8.87
C LEU A 181 -14.13 -3.65 -7.38
N CYS A 182 -13.12 -4.22 -6.73
CA CYS A 182 -13.15 -4.58 -5.32
C CYS A 182 -11.83 -4.24 -4.63
N LEU A 183 -11.91 -4.09 -3.31
CA LEU A 183 -10.81 -3.77 -2.41
C LEU A 183 -10.70 -4.89 -1.36
N ALA A 184 -9.48 -5.30 -1.08
CA ALA A 184 -9.16 -6.08 0.11
C ALA A 184 -7.97 -5.45 0.83
N TYR A 185 -7.84 -5.77 2.11
CA TYR A 185 -6.70 -5.41 2.92
C TYR A 185 -5.89 -6.67 3.23
N GLY A 186 -4.64 -6.69 2.80
CA GLY A 186 -3.64 -7.63 3.29
C GLY A 186 -3.10 -7.15 4.63
N VAL A 187 -3.18 -7.98 5.66
CA VAL A 187 -2.65 -7.69 6.99
C VAL A 187 -1.51 -8.66 7.28
N TRP A 188 -0.30 -8.15 7.49
CA TRP A 188 0.90 -8.98 7.61
C TRP A 188 1.95 -8.37 8.55
N SER A 189 2.66 -9.22 9.28
CA SER A 189 3.86 -8.82 10.01
C SER A 189 4.80 -10.01 10.25
N ASP A 190 6.11 -9.81 10.06
CA ASP A 190 7.15 -10.70 10.60
C ASP A 190 7.67 -10.23 11.98
N LYS A 191 7.18 -9.10 12.49
CA LYS A 191 7.63 -8.51 13.76
C LYS A 191 6.52 -7.70 14.42
N SER A 192 5.46 -8.37 14.84
CA SER A 192 4.21 -7.78 15.35
C SER A 192 4.36 -6.96 16.63
N THR A 193 5.52 -6.99 17.28
CA THR A 193 5.87 -6.10 18.41
C THR A 193 6.42 -4.75 17.97
N GLU A 194 6.72 -4.55 16.69
CA GLU A 194 7.35 -3.33 16.16
C GLU A 194 6.56 -2.71 15.02
N TYR A 195 6.03 -3.51 14.10
CA TYR A 195 5.21 -2.99 13.00
C TYR A 195 4.14 -3.98 12.52
N VAL A 196 3.18 -3.46 11.77
CA VAL A 196 2.23 -4.24 10.97
C VAL A 196 2.02 -3.57 9.62
N CYS A 197 1.85 -4.37 8.57
CA CYS A 197 1.45 -3.89 7.25
C CYS A 197 -0.08 -4.00 7.13
N ILE A 198 -0.72 -2.93 6.66
CA ILE A 198 -2.11 -2.96 6.21
C ILE A 198 -2.10 -2.48 4.77
N GLU A 199 -2.40 -3.40 3.86
CA GLU A 199 -2.03 -3.26 2.47
C GLU A 199 -3.31 -3.26 1.62
N PRO A 200 -3.82 -2.11 1.17
CA PRO A 200 -4.97 -2.11 0.28
C PRO A 200 -4.53 -2.65 -1.09
N ILE A 201 -5.32 -3.62 -1.56
CA ILE A 201 -5.10 -4.36 -2.80
C ILE A 201 -6.33 -4.16 -3.66
N ILE A 202 -6.14 -3.73 -4.91
CA ILE A 202 -7.22 -3.35 -5.81
C ILE A 202 -7.23 -4.27 -7.02
N GLY A 203 -8.42 -4.73 -7.39
CA GLY A 203 -8.63 -5.62 -8.52
C GLY A 203 -10.10 -5.66 -8.94
N CYS A 204 -10.43 -6.58 -9.85
CA CYS A 204 -11.81 -6.91 -10.18
C CYS A 204 -12.18 -8.27 -9.57
N ARG A 205 -13.32 -8.36 -8.86
CA ARG A 205 -13.83 -9.54 -8.14
C ARG A 205 -12.80 -10.24 -7.23
N PHE A 206 -13.25 -11.06 -6.29
CA PHE A 206 -12.31 -11.88 -5.51
C PHE A 206 -11.86 -13.10 -6.32
N GLY A 207 -10.54 -13.30 -6.38
CA GLY A 207 -9.88 -14.43 -7.01
C GLY A 207 -9.85 -15.67 -6.12
N ALA A 208 -9.29 -16.76 -6.65
CA ALA A 208 -9.19 -18.03 -5.93
C ALA A 208 -8.19 -17.99 -4.76
N ASP A 209 -7.26 -17.04 -4.79
CA ASP A 209 -6.31 -16.74 -3.70
C ASP A 209 -6.94 -15.86 -2.60
N GLY A 210 -8.23 -15.52 -2.73
CA GLY A 210 -8.94 -14.62 -1.83
C GLY A 210 -8.62 -13.14 -2.06
N LEU A 211 -7.61 -12.80 -2.87
CA LEU A 211 -7.28 -11.43 -3.21
C LEU A 211 -8.12 -10.94 -4.40
N PRO A 212 -8.28 -9.61 -4.58
CA PRO A 212 -8.86 -9.06 -5.80
C PRO A 212 -8.13 -9.58 -7.05
N ALA A 213 -8.86 -10.04 -8.07
CA ALA A 213 -8.21 -10.55 -9.28
C ALA A 213 -7.69 -9.39 -10.14
N PRO A 214 -6.63 -9.58 -10.95
CA PRO A 214 -6.12 -8.54 -11.83
C PRO A 214 -7.13 -8.11 -12.89
N PHE A 215 -7.02 -6.87 -13.36
CA PHE A 215 -7.78 -6.33 -14.48
C PHE A 215 -6.87 -5.68 -15.51
N SER A 216 -7.36 -5.51 -16.73
CA SER A 216 -6.60 -4.91 -17.83
C SER A 216 -6.93 -3.44 -18.04
N LEU A 217 -5.92 -2.69 -18.48
CA LEU A 217 -6.03 -1.38 -19.10
C LEU A 217 -5.69 -1.50 -20.58
N SER A 218 -6.46 -0.84 -21.44
CA SER A 218 -6.16 -0.72 -22.88
C SER A 218 -5.20 0.43 -23.14
N GLU A 219 -4.49 0.45 -24.27
CA GLU A 219 -3.54 1.53 -24.60
C GLU A 219 -4.15 2.93 -24.38
N GLY A 220 -3.43 3.77 -23.63
CA GLY A 220 -3.85 5.14 -23.28
C GLY A 220 -4.87 5.23 -22.14
N GLU A 221 -5.47 4.12 -21.71
CA GLU A 221 -6.39 4.08 -20.58
C GLU A 221 -5.65 4.32 -19.25
N GLU A 222 -6.34 5.00 -18.33
CA GLU A 222 -5.81 5.35 -17.02
C GLU A 222 -6.59 4.72 -15.88
N PHE A 223 -5.87 4.40 -14.81
CA PHE A 223 -6.40 4.12 -13.50
C PHE A 223 -5.64 4.92 -12.46
N ALA A 224 -6.38 5.64 -11.62
CA ALA A 224 -5.87 6.47 -10.56
C ALA A 224 -6.30 5.93 -9.20
N MET A 225 -5.37 5.97 -8.27
CA MET A 225 -5.55 5.59 -6.87
C MET A 225 -5.08 6.76 -6.00
N THR A 226 -5.77 6.98 -4.89
CA THR A 226 -5.35 7.93 -3.87
C THR A 226 -5.44 7.24 -2.52
N PHE A 227 -4.33 7.15 -1.81
CA PHE A 227 -4.29 6.62 -0.45
C PHE A 227 -4.16 7.79 0.51
N THR A 228 -5.11 7.92 1.43
CA THR A 228 -5.08 8.98 2.44
C THR A 228 -4.96 8.34 3.82
N ILE A 229 -3.86 8.64 4.52
CA ILE A 229 -3.58 8.21 5.88
C ILE A 229 -3.73 9.43 6.79
N HIS A 230 -4.70 9.40 7.68
CA HIS A 230 -4.83 10.36 8.77
C HIS A 230 -4.26 9.75 10.04
N ALA A 231 -3.29 10.42 10.66
CA ALA A 231 -2.73 10.02 11.94
C ALA A 231 -3.04 11.08 13.00
N GLU A 232 -3.71 10.69 14.09
CA GLU A 232 -4.09 11.56 15.19
C GLU A 232 -3.42 11.09 16.48
N ARG A 233 -2.89 12.02 17.27
CA ARG A 233 -2.32 11.68 18.57
C ARG A 233 -3.43 11.37 19.56
N LEU A 234 -3.26 10.33 20.36
CA LEU A 234 -4.13 10.14 21.52
C LEU A 234 -3.71 11.19 22.56
N GLY A 235 -4.54 12.22 22.71
CA GLY A 235 -4.31 13.24 23.73
C GLY A 235 -4.24 12.58 25.10
N PHE A 236 -3.18 12.86 25.87
CA PHE A 236 -3.24 12.66 27.31
C PHE A 236 -4.43 13.47 27.81
N LEU A 237 -5.51 12.81 28.24
CA LEU A 237 -6.35 13.37 29.27
C LEU A 237 -5.43 13.61 30.47
N LYS A 238 -4.86 14.81 30.55
CA LYS A 238 -4.26 15.32 31.77
C LYS A 238 -5.36 15.72 32.74
#